data_AF-A0A7V0YHP5-F1
#
_entry.id   AF-A0A7V0YHP5-F1
#
_cell.length_a   1.000
_cell.length_b   1.000
_cell.length_c   1.000
_cell.angle_alpha   90.00
_cell.angle_beta   90.00
_cell.angle_gamma   90.00
#
_symmetry.space_group_name_H-M   'P 1'
#
loop_
_entity.id
_entity.type
_entity.pdbx_description
1 polymer ?
#
loop_
_entity_poly.entity_id
_entity_poly.type
_entity_poly.pdbx_seq_one_letter_code
_entity_poly.pdbx_strand_id
1 'polypeptide(L)'
;MGNQATCRKVKYIVSSCLAGLKTRYDGTDSLCEKVRELVKDGVAVPFCPEQEGGLPIPREPAEIVGGCGRDVLYGNAKVISQQGRDVTEK
;
A
#
# COMPACT_ATOMS: atom_id res chain seq x y z
N MET A 1 23.86 -2.42 -33.89
CA MET A 1 23.71 -2.89 -32.50
C MET A 1 22.52 -2.15 -31.89
N GLY A 2 21.30 -2.65 -32.13
CA GLY A 2 20.07 -1.99 -31.70
C GLY A 2 19.73 -2.39 -30.26
N ASN A 3 19.84 -1.45 -29.33
CA ASN A 3 19.34 -1.63 -27.97
C ASN A 3 17.82 -1.36 -27.97
N GLN A 4 17.03 -2.40 -28.21
CA GLN A 4 15.59 -2.32 -27.94
C GLN A 4 15.41 -2.28 -26.42
N ALA A 5 15.24 -1.07 -25.89
CA ALA A 5 14.62 -0.88 -24.59
C ALA A 5 13.19 -1.42 -24.68
N THR A 6 13.00 -2.68 -24.31
CA THR A 6 11.67 -3.26 -24.17
C THR A 6 11.00 -2.50 -23.03
N CYS A 7 9.95 -1.75 -23.34
CA CYS A 7 9.06 -1.18 -22.34
C CYS A 7 8.46 -2.36 -21.56
N ARG A 8 9.01 -2.66 -20.38
CA ARG A 8 8.51 -3.76 -19.54
C ARG A 8 7.10 -3.38 -19.11
N LYS A 9 6.12 -4.09 -19.65
CA LYS A 9 4.71 -3.89 -19.30
C LYS A 9 4.50 -4.32 -17.86
N VAL A 10 4.33 -3.36 -16.96
CA VAL A 10 3.90 -3.59 -15.58
C VAL A 10 2.58 -4.35 -15.61
N LYS A 11 2.50 -5.46 -14.88
CA LYS A 11 1.32 -6.33 -14.82
C LYS A 11 0.56 -6.20 -13.51
N TYR A 12 1.23 -5.83 -12.43
CA TYR A 12 0.68 -5.85 -11.09
C TYR A 12 1.00 -4.58 -10.32
N ILE A 13 0.07 -4.18 -9.46
CA ILE A 13 0.35 -3.32 -8.32
C ILE A 13 0.42 -4.22 -7.08
N VAL A 14 1.41 -4.01 -6.24
CA VAL A 14 1.65 -4.82 -5.03
C VAL A 14 1.84 -3.91 -3.82
N SER A 15 1.46 -4.36 -2.63
CA SER A 15 1.68 -3.59 -1.41
C SER A 15 3.18 -3.32 -1.20
N SER A 16 3.57 -2.05 -1.05
CA SER A 16 4.98 -1.63 -0.90
C SER A 16 5.73 -2.36 0.22
N CYS A 17 5.05 -2.63 1.33
CA CYS A 17 5.63 -3.36 2.46
C CYS A 17 6.05 -4.80 2.11
N LEU A 18 5.36 -5.46 1.17
CA LEU A 18 5.73 -6.78 0.66
C LEU A 18 6.96 -6.73 -0.24
N ALA A 19 7.22 -5.58 -0.88
CA ALA A 19 8.42 -5.35 -1.68
C ALA A 19 9.65 -4.99 -0.84
N GLY A 20 9.53 -4.90 0.49
CA GLY A 20 10.61 -4.55 1.41
C GLY A 20 10.74 -3.06 1.71
N LEU A 21 9.79 -2.23 1.26
CA LEU A 21 9.75 -0.82 1.66
C LEU A 21 9.15 -0.71 3.06
N LYS A 22 9.78 0.07 3.93
CA LYS A 22 9.38 0.21 5.35
C LYS A 22 8.14 1.09 5.53
N THR A 23 7.01 0.67 4.95
CA THR A 23 5.80 1.47 4.82
C THR A 23 4.66 1.06 5.75
N ARG A 24 4.88 0.06 6.61
CA ARG A 24 3.90 -0.33 7.64
C ARG A 24 3.71 0.79 8.67
N TYR A 25 2.60 0.71 9.40
CA TYR A 25 2.27 1.67 10.44
C TYR A 25 3.37 1.80 11.52
N ASP A 26 4.08 0.71 11.81
CA ASP A 26 5.17 0.63 12.79
C ASP A 26 6.56 0.99 12.23
N GLY A 27 6.64 1.44 10.96
CA GLY A 27 7.91 1.78 10.32
C GLY A 27 8.77 0.58 9.91
N THR A 28 8.17 -0.61 9.85
CA THR A 28 8.81 -1.83 9.34
C THR A 28 8.28 -2.20 7.95
N ASP A 29 8.76 -3.32 7.42
CA ASP A 29 8.27 -3.94 6.20
C ASP A 29 7.64 -5.32 6.50
N SER A 30 7.14 -5.99 5.47
CA SER A 30 6.73 -7.39 5.51
C SER A 30 7.26 -8.09 4.28
N LEU A 31 8.58 -7.99 4.09
CA LEU A 31 9.27 -8.44 2.89
C LEU A 31 8.84 -9.86 2.49
N CYS A 32 8.36 -9.97 1.25
CA CYS A 32 8.12 -11.23 0.56
C CYS A 32 9.05 -11.29 -0.65
N GLU A 33 10.02 -12.21 -0.64
CA GLU A 33 11.07 -12.22 -1.67
C GLU A 33 10.53 -12.38 -3.08
N LYS A 34 9.46 -13.15 -3.26
CA LYS A 34 8.81 -13.29 -4.57
C LYS A 34 8.24 -11.95 -5.07
N VAL A 35 7.69 -11.11 -4.19
CA VAL A 35 7.17 -9.79 -4.57
C VAL A 35 8.32 -8.83 -4.88
N ARG A 36 9.39 -8.84 -4.08
CA ARG A 36 10.58 -8.02 -4.33
C ARG A 36 11.20 -8.32 -5.70
N GLU A 37 11.34 -9.60 -6.06
CA GLU A 37 11.90 -9.96 -7.36
C GLU A 37 10.98 -9.52 -8.52
N LEU A 38 9.64 -9.62 -8.39
CA LEU A 38 8.71 -9.09 -9.40
C LEU A 38 8.85 -7.57 -9.60
N VAL A 39 9.12 -6.82 -8.52
CA VAL A 39 9.37 -5.38 -8.58
C VAL A 39 10.71 -5.09 -9.25
N LYS A 40 11.79 -5.79 -8.87
CA LYS A 40 13.10 -5.66 -9.52
C LYS A 40 13.07 -6.00 -11.01
N ASP A 41 12.28 -7.00 -11.38
CA ASP A 41 12.07 -7.40 -12.77
C ASP A 41 11.19 -6.43 -13.54
N GLY A 42 10.62 -5.40 -12.91
CA GLY A 42 9.73 -4.42 -13.54
C GLY A 42 8.38 -5.01 -13.96
N VAL A 43 7.99 -6.16 -13.38
CA VAL A 43 6.70 -6.81 -13.62
C VAL A 43 5.62 -6.28 -12.66
N ALA A 44 6.03 -5.79 -11.50
CA ALA A 44 5.15 -5.18 -10.50
C ALA A 44 5.63 -3.77 -10.11
N VAL A 45 4.68 -2.92 -9.72
CA VAL A 45 4.94 -1.60 -9.12
C VAL A 45 4.50 -1.63 -7.65
N PRO A 46 5.38 -1.29 -6.70
CA PRO A 46 5.01 -1.18 -5.29
C PRO A 46 4.15 0.07 -5.05
N PHE A 47 3.08 -0.07 -4.26
CA PHE A 47 2.18 1.01 -3.89
C PHE A 47 1.74 0.88 -2.42
N CYS A 48 1.72 2.00 -1.68
CA CYS A 48 1.21 2.05 -0.33
C CYS A 48 0.02 3.03 -0.28
N PRO A 49 -1.23 2.54 -0.30
CA PRO A 49 -2.41 3.42 -0.33
C PRO A 49 -2.41 4.45 0.80
N GLU A 50 -2.01 4.05 2.00
CA GLU A 50 -2.01 4.90 3.19
C GLU A 50 -1.02 6.08 3.09
N GLN A 51 0.17 5.88 2.52
CA GLN A 51 1.10 6.98 2.32
C GLN A 51 0.66 7.92 1.20
N GLU A 52 0.12 7.35 0.12
CA GLU A 52 -0.33 8.11 -1.04
C GLU A 52 -1.62 8.90 -0.75
N GLY A 53 -2.42 8.48 0.24
CA GLY A 53 -3.50 9.28 0.81
C GLY A 53 -3.06 10.28 1.91
N GLY A 54 -1.79 10.21 2.32
CA GLY A 54 -1.12 11.24 3.14
C GLY A 54 -0.87 10.86 4.59
N LEU A 55 -1.01 9.59 4.98
CA LEU A 55 -0.61 9.13 6.31
C LEU A 55 0.91 9.00 6.45
N PRO A 56 1.50 9.40 7.59
CA PRO A 56 2.94 9.32 7.81
C PRO A 56 3.42 7.88 8.10
N ILE A 57 4.73 7.75 8.27
CA ILE A 57 5.37 6.58 8.89
C ILE A 57 6.29 7.08 10.01
N PRO A 58 6.17 6.56 11.25
CA PRO A 58 5.10 5.67 11.71
C PRO A 58 3.74 6.38 11.76
N ARG A 59 2.67 5.59 11.88
CA ARG A 59 1.30 6.06 12.08
C ARG A 59 0.57 5.12 13.03
N GLU A 60 -0.54 5.61 13.60
CA GLU A 60 -1.40 4.79 14.45
C GLU A 60 -2.03 3.65 13.64
N PRO A 61 -2.17 2.44 14.22
CA PRO A 61 -3.03 1.41 13.66
C PRO A 61 -4.45 1.94 13.48
N ALA A 62 -5.13 1.52 12.42
CA ALA A 62 -6.51 1.87 12.15
C ALA A 62 -7.31 0.69 11.62
N GLU A 63 -8.60 0.67 11.91
CA GLU A 63 -9.53 -0.40 11.53
C GLU A 63 -10.78 0.18 10.87
N ILE A 64 -11.41 -0.61 10.00
CA ILE A 64 -12.73 -0.26 9.46
C ILE A 64 -13.77 -0.54 10.55
N VAL A 65 -14.57 0.48 10.86
CA VAL A 65 -15.67 0.40 11.83
C VAL A 65 -16.99 0.60 11.11
N GLY A 66 -17.94 -0.29 11.38
CA GLY A 66 -19.29 -0.23 10.82
C GLY A 66 -19.47 -0.89 9.44
N GLY A 67 -18.51 -1.68 8.96
CA GLY A 67 -18.64 -2.40 7.69
C GLY A 67 -17.33 -2.97 7.15
N CYS A 68 -17.22 -3.04 5.82
CA CYS A 68 -16.01 -3.44 5.12
C CYS A 68 -15.49 -2.30 4.20
N GLY A 69 -14.41 -2.56 3.45
CA GLY A 69 -13.81 -1.54 2.56
C GLY A 69 -14.80 -0.98 1.54
N ARG A 70 -15.74 -1.80 1.05
CA ARG A 70 -16.80 -1.33 0.14
C ARG A 70 -17.72 -0.32 0.82
N ASP A 71 -18.05 -0.53 2.07
CA ASP A 71 -18.93 0.37 2.83
C ASP A 71 -18.25 1.70 3.10
N VAL A 72 -16.93 1.71 3.32
CA VAL A 72 -16.14 2.95 3.42
C VAL A 72 -16.23 3.75 2.12
N LEU A 73 -16.03 3.10 0.97
CA LEU A 73 -16.12 3.75 -0.34
C LEU A 73 -17.51 4.32 -0.66
N TYR A 74 -18.57 3.75 -0.09
CA TYR A 74 -19.94 4.27 -0.21
C TYR A 74 -20.34 5.24 0.92
N GLY A 75 -19.44 5.56 1.84
CA GLY A 75 -19.71 6.48 2.96
C GLY A 75 -20.55 5.89 4.10
N ASN A 76 -20.72 4.57 4.14
CA ASN A 76 -21.51 3.84 5.15
C ASN A 76 -20.66 3.30 6.32
N ALA A 77 -19.34 3.30 6.18
CA ALA A 77 -18.39 2.90 7.22
C ALA A 77 -17.22 3.89 7.29
N LYS A 78 -16.42 3.80 8.35
CA LYS A 78 -15.28 4.70 8.60
C LYS A 78 -14.01 3.92 8.87
N VAL A 79 -12.87 4.55 8.64
CA VAL A 79 -11.56 4.06 9.10
C VAL A 79 -11.18 4.85 10.35
N ILE A 80 -11.10 4.17 11.48
CA ILE A 80 -10.86 4.79 12.79
C ILE A 80 -9.52 4.30 13.35
N SER A 81 -8.66 5.23 13.77
CA SER A 81 -7.39 4.89 14.42
C SER A 81 -7.60 4.35 15.84
N GLN A 82 -6.59 3.70 16.41
CA GLN A 82 -6.61 3.20 17.79
C GLN A 82 -6.94 4.29 18.82
N GLN A 83 -6.61 5.56 18.54
CA GLN A 83 -6.91 6.72 19.40
C GLN A 83 -8.30 7.33 19.13
N GLY A 84 -9.12 6.71 18.28
CA GLY A 84 -10.47 7.18 17.95
C GLY A 84 -10.51 8.29 16.89
N ARG A 85 -9.42 8.57 16.18
CA ARG A 85 -9.41 9.59 15.11
C ARG A 85 -9.98 9.01 13.82
N ASP A 86 -10.87 9.74 13.17
CA ASP A 86 -11.39 9.41 11.84
C ASP A 86 -10.33 9.75 10.78
N VAL A 87 -9.85 8.73 10.08
CA VAL A 87 -8.83 8.83 9.01
C VAL A 87 -9.39 8.37 7.67
N THR A 88 -10.71 8.37 7.50
CA THR A 88 -11.39 7.88 6.29
C THR A 88 -10.97 8.62 5.02
N GLU A 89 -10.69 9.92 5.11
CA GLU A 89 -10.31 10.81 3.98
C GLU A 89 -8.78 10.92 3.79
N LYS A 90 -8.02 9.97 4.34
CA LYS A 90 -6.56 9.92 4.28
C LYS A 90 -6.06 8.81 3.36
#